data_AF-A0A7V3U219-F1
#
_entry.id   AF-A0A7V3U219-F1
#
_cell.length_a   1.000
_cell.length_b   1.000
_cell.length_c   1.000
_cell.angle_alpha   90.00
_cell.angle_beta   90.00
_cell.angle_gamma   90.00
#
_symmetry.space_group_name_H-M   'P 1'
#
loop_
_entity.id
_entity.type
_entity.pdbx_description
1 polymer ?
#
loop_
_entity_poly.entity_id
_entity_poly.type
_entity_poly.pdbx_seq_one_letter_code
_entity_poly.pdbx_strand_id
1 'polypeptide(L)'
;WFLDDMAALGAREPDHMPRATQYIPQMVTMIEELIAGGHAYEAEGHVLFAVESYSKYGALSGRTVKDMIAGSRVEVAPYKRNPMDFVLWKPSTGDQPGWESPWGFGRPGWHIECSAMAYELLGESFDIHGGGNDLMFPHHENEIAQSCCAHPHGDFARYWMHNEMLQVEGRKMSKSLGNFFTVRDLLDQGVPGEVIRFVFLSTHYRKPMDWTVEKARQARDTLTKWHYMAIGLTGDDLTRGEVLDDVIAALANDLNTHGAMTVLNRVYNEALLDRLPVADFVATANFLGFLTPNVSDWFIAPVKSGIVSGLSEQVPFFWIAEEIANHWNILRNEKEFARADALKASSLASGLELTALQYRPSANLSEDANFDELRKILEEL
;
A
#
# COMPACT_ATOMS: atom_id res chain seq x y z
N TRP A 1 -8.57 15.62 -3.07
CA TRP A 1 -8.68 14.67 -1.95
C TRP A 1 -8.05 13.32 -2.28
N PHE A 2 -8.60 12.50 -3.20
CA PHE A 2 -7.99 11.20 -3.56
C PHE A 2 -6.48 11.28 -3.92
N LEU A 3 -6.10 12.16 -4.86
CA LEU A 3 -4.69 12.30 -5.25
C LEU A 3 -3.81 12.78 -4.09
N ASP A 4 -4.31 13.71 -3.28
CA ASP A 4 -3.60 14.20 -2.10
C ASP A 4 -3.39 13.08 -1.06
N ASP A 5 -4.41 12.23 -0.86
CA ASP A 5 -4.34 11.07 0.05
C ASP A 5 -3.32 10.05 -0.46
N MET A 6 -3.33 9.74 -1.76
CA MET A 6 -2.39 8.79 -2.38
C MET A 6 -0.95 9.33 -2.39
N ALA A 7 -0.78 10.63 -2.66
CA ALA A 7 0.51 11.30 -2.58
C ALA A 7 1.11 11.25 -1.17
N ALA A 8 0.27 11.43 -0.13
CA ALA A 8 0.71 11.30 1.26
C ALA A 8 1.25 9.90 1.60
N LEU A 9 0.77 8.85 0.91
CA LEU A 9 1.26 7.48 1.04
C LEU A 9 2.51 7.17 0.18
N GLY A 10 3.01 8.16 -0.57
CA GLY A 10 4.11 7.98 -1.51
C GLY A 10 3.71 7.17 -2.76
N ALA A 11 2.43 7.18 -3.15
CA ALA A 11 2.02 6.62 -4.43
C ALA A 11 2.36 7.61 -5.56
N ARG A 12 2.90 7.10 -6.67
CA ARG A 12 3.15 7.90 -7.87
C ARG A 12 1.83 8.19 -8.57
N GLU A 13 1.71 9.37 -9.18
CA GLU A 13 0.58 9.66 -10.04
C GLU A 13 0.60 8.77 -11.30
N PRO A 14 -0.55 8.23 -11.73
CA PRO A 14 -0.65 7.50 -12.98
C PRO A 14 -0.35 8.40 -14.18
N ASP A 15 0.30 7.85 -15.22
CA ASP A 15 0.55 8.58 -16.48
C ASP A 15 -0.77 9.03 -17.15
N HIS A 16 -1.82 8.21 -16.99
CA HIS A 16 -3.17 8.49 -17.46
C HIS A 16 -4.20 8.26 -16.36
N MET A 17 -5.11 9.22 -16.17
CA MET A 17 -6.25 9.14 -15.25
C MET A 17 -7.57 9.39 -15.99
N PRO A 18 -8.00 8.44 -16.86
CA PRO A 18 -9.21 8.62 -17.66
C PRO A 18 -10.44 8.68 -16.75
N ARG A 19 -11.40 9.53 -17.11
CA ARG A 19 -12.70 9.62 -16.44
C ARG A 19 -13.74 8.97 -17.33
N ALA A 20 -14.58 8.08 -16.79
CA ALA A 20 -15.65 7.43 -17.54
C ALA A 20 -16.52 8.40 -18.34
N THR A 21 -16.81 9.58 -17.77
CA THR A 21 -17.60 10.64 -18.42
C THR A 21 -16.96 11.22 -19.69
N GLN A 22 -15.67 11.01 -19.93
CA GLN A 22 -14.94 11.44 -21.13
C GLN A 22 -14.89 10.37 -22.22
N TYR A 23 -15.31 9.14 -21.92
CA TYR A 23 -15.21 7.98 -22.82
C TYR A 23 -16.58 7.38 -23.18
N ILE A 24 -17.65 8.14 -22.99
CA ILE A 24 -19.02 7.68 -23.30
C ILE A 24 -19.17 7.26 -24.78
N PRO A 25 -18.66 8.00 -25.78
CA PRO A 25 -18.76 7.56 -27.18
C PRO A 25 -18.10 6.19 -27.41
N GLN A 26 -16.94 5.94 -26.81
CA GLN A 26 -16.21 4.69 -26.94
C GLN A 26 -16.93 3.52 -26.26
N MET A 27 -17.54 3.77 -25.09
CA MET A 27 -18.42 2.79 -24.46
C MET A 27 -19.61 2.45 -25.38
N VAL A 28 -20.25 3.45 -26.00
CA VAL A 28 -21.35 3.22 -26.95
C VAL A 28 -20.87 2.40 -28.14
N THR A 29 -19.73 2.76 -28.75
CA THR A 29 -19.16 2.02 -29.88
C THR A 29 -18.87 0.56 -29.53
N MET A 30 -18.22 0.29 -28.40
CA MET A 30 -17.96 -1.09 -27.97
C MET A 30 -19.26 -1.88 -27.73
N ILE A 31 -20.30 -1.24 -27.21
CA ILE A 31 -21.61 -1.89 -27.03
C ILE A 31 -22.27 -2.20 -28.38
N GLU A 32 -22.20 -1.29 -29.36
CA GLU A 32 -22.69 -1.54 -30.73
C GLU A 32 -21.97 -2.73 -31.37
N GLU A 33 -20.64 -2.82 -31.21
CA GLU A 33 -19.83 -3.95 -31.68
C GLU A 33 -20.25 -5.27 -31.00
N LEU A 34 -20.47 -5.26 -29.69
CA LEU A 34 -20.96 -6.42 -28.94
C LEU A 34 -22.35 -6.87 -29.40
N ILE A 35 -23.27 -5.94 -29.69
CA ILE A 35 -24.59 -6.27 -30.25
C ILE A 35 -24.42 -6.88 -31.65
N ALA A 36 -23.62 -6.26 -32.51
CA ALA A 36 -23.37 -6.73 -33.86
C ALA A 36 -22.73 -8.14 -33.88
N GLY A 37 -21.86 -8.42 -32.91
CA GLY A 37 -21.25 -9.74 -32.70
C GLY A 37 -22.16 -10.78 -32.04
N GLY A 38 -23.39 -10.43 -31.65
CA GLY A 38 -24.31 -11.34 -30.97
C GLY A 38 -23.96 -11.62 -29.49
N HIS A 39 -23.11 -10.78 -28.90
CA HIS A 39 -22.67 -10.87 -27.50
C HIS A 39 -23.48 -9.97 -26.56
N ALA A 40 -24.31 -9.09 -27.10
CA ALA A 40 -25.20 -8.23 -26.33
C ALA A 40 -26.60 -8.13 -26.95
N TYR A 41 -27.57 -7.70 -26.14
CA TYR A 41 -28.94 -7.47 -26.58
C TYR A 41 -29.62 -6.33 -25.83
N GLU A 42 -30.56 -5.66 -26.50
CA GLU A 42 -31.44 -4.67 -25.88
C GLU A 42 -32.65 -5.36 -25.22
N ALA A 43 -33.03 -4.89 -24.04
CA ALA A 43 -34.28 -5.25 -23.37
C ALA A 43 -34.77 -4.11 -22.47
N GLU A 44 -35.99 -3.64 -22.68
CA GLU A 44 -36.62 -2.60 -21.86
C GLU A 44 -35.73 -1.35 -21.66
N GLY A 45 -35.09 -0.87 -22.74
CA GLY A 45 -34.16 0.28 -22.74
C GLY A 45 -32.80 0.02 -22.10
N HIS A 46 -32.55 -1.18 -21.59
CA HIS A 46 -31.23 -1.64 -21.16
C HIS A 46 -30.51 -2.29 -22.34
N VAL A 47 -29.18 -2.27 -22.30
CA VAL A 47 -28.35 -3.19 -23.07
C VAL A 47 -27.63 -4.12 -22.12
N LEU A 48 -27.69 -5.41 -22.39
CA LEU A 48 -27.10 -6.46 -21.57
C LEU A 48 -26.10 -7.28 -22.36
N PHE A 49 -25.02 -7.69 -21.69
CA PHE A 49 -24.13 -8.72 -22.19
C PHE A 49 -24.74 -10.10 -21.96
N ALA A 50 -24.76 -10.92 -23.00
CA ALA A 50 -25.24 -12.30 -22.94
C ALA A 50 -24.09 -13.22 -22.53
N VAL A 51 -24.01 -13.62 -21.25
CA VAL A 51 -22.82 -14.36 -20.75
C VAL A 51 -22.61 -15.70 -21.44
N GLU A 52 -23.69 -16.36 -21.87
CA GLU A 52 -23.63 -17.65 -22.58
C GLU A 52 -22.98 -17.54 -23.96
N SER A 53 -22.91 -16.33 -24.53
CA SER A 53 -22.24 -16.09 -25.81
C SER A 53 -20.72 -16.17 -25.71
N TYR A 54 -20.15 -16.13 -24.49
CA TYR A 54 -18.72 -16.19 -24.25
C TYR A 54 -18.32 -17.49 -23.55
N SER A 55 -17.75 -18.42 -24.32
CA SER A 55 -17.41 -19.78 -23.84
C SER A 55 -16.39 -19.84 -22.70
N LYS A 56 -15.56 -18.80 -22.52
CA LYS A 56 -14.53 -18.73 -21.48
C LYS A 56 -14.99 -17.96 -20.22
N TYR A 57 -16.26 -17.57 -20.13
CA TYR A 57 -16.77 -16.82 -18.99
C TYR A 57 -16.61 -17.60 -17.67
N GLY A 58 -15.95 -17.00 -16.68
CA GLY A 58 -15.64 -17.63 -15.39
C GLY A 58 -14.21 -18.18 -15.28
N ALA A 59 -13.41 -18.11 -16.34
CA ALA A 59 -12.05 -18.65 -16.37
C ALA A 59 -11.10 -17.93 -15.41
N LEU A 60 -11.24 -16.61 -15.22
CA LEU A 60 -10.36 -15.85 -14.31
C LEU A 60 -10.64 -16.23 -12.85
N SER A 61 -11.92 -16.24 -12.46
CA SER A 61 -12.35 -16.53 -11.09
C SER A 61 -12.39 -18.03 -10.76
N GLY A 62 -12.25 -18.91 -11.75
CA GLY A 62 -12.40 -20.35 -11.61
C GLY A 62 -13.82 -20.81 -11.26
N ARG A 63 -14.82 -19.93 -11.43
CA ARG A 63 -16.23 -20.22 -11.09
C ARG A 63 -16.97 -20.72 -12.33
N THR A 64 -17.75 -21.78 -12.18
CA THR A 64 -18.68 -22.17 -13.25
C THR A 64 -19.96 -21.33 -13.18
N VAL A 65 -20.59 -21.07 -14.33
CA VAL A 65 -21.88 -20.36 -14.39
C VAL A 65 -22.93 -21.00 -13.45
N LYS A 66 -22.90 -22.33 -13.32
CA LYS A 66 -23.78 -23.10 -12.44
C LYS A 66 -23.55 -22.80 -10.95
N ASP A 67 -22.28 -22.68 -10.53
CA ASP A 67 -21.93 -22.33 -9.14
C ASP A 67 -22.35 -20.90 -8.80
N MET A 68 -22.26 -20.00 -9.78
CA MET A 68 -22.69 -18.60 -9.63
C MET A 68 -24.20 -18.49 -9.43
N ILE A 69 -24.99 -19.22 -10.22
CA ILE A 69 -26.46 -19.25 -10.13
C ILE A 69 -26.93 -19.86 -8.79
N ALA A 70 -26.25 -20.91 -8.31
CA ALA A 70 -26.58 -21.52 -7.02
C ALA A 70 -26.32 -20.58 -5.82
N GLY A 71 -25.38 -19.64 -5.95
CA GLY A 71 -25.06 -18.63 -4.95
C GLY A 71 -25.90 -17.35 -5.02
N SER A 72 -26.52 -17.05 -6.16
CA SER A 72 -27.31 -15.83 -6.34
C SER A 72 -28.67 -15.95 -5.66
N ARG A 73 -28.79 -15.43 -4.43
CA ARG A 73 -30.06 -15.28 -3.71
C ARG A 73 -30.93 -14.11 -4.21
N VAL A 74 -30.69 -13.63 -5.43
CA VAL A 74 -31.30 -12.41 -5.96
C VAL A 74 -32.34 -12.77 -7.00
N GLU A 75 -33.51 -12.15 -6.90
CA GLU A 75 -34.58 -12.25 -7.89
C GLU A 75 -34.07 -11.77 -9.25
N VAL A 76 -34.26 -12.58 -10.30
CA VAL A 76 -33.79 -12.28 -11.64
C VAL A 76 -34.59 -11.08 -12.15
N ALA A 77 -33.91 -9.99 -12.51
CA ALA A 77 -34.57 -8.86 -13.10
C ALA A 77 -35.28 -9.31 -14.40
N PRO A 78 -36.57 -8.97 -14.60
CA PRO A 78 -37.42 -9.58 -15.63
C PRO A 78 -36.92 -9.36 -17.07
N TYR A 79 -36.15 -8.30 -17.29
CA TYR A 79 -35.55 -7.97 -18.60
C TYR A 79 -34.34 -8.84 -18.97
N LYS A 80 -33.83 -9.69 -18.08
CA LYS A 80 -32.70 -10.56 -18.35
C LYS A 80 -33.14 -11.90 -18.93
N ARG A 81 -32.53 -12.32 -20.04
CA ARG A 81 -32.68 -13.68 -20.60
C ARG A 81 -31.99 -14.72 -19.71
N ASN A 82 -30.82 -14.39 -19.18
CA ASN A 82 -30.09 -15.20 -18.22
C ASN A 82 -29.80 -14.38 -16.93
N PRO A 83 -29.98 -14.94 -15.72
CA PRO A 83 -29.69 -14.28 -14.45
C PRO A 83 -28.31 -13.60 -14.36
N MET A 84 -27.32 -14.20 -15.02
CA MET A 84 -25.93 -13.80 -15.02
C MET A 84 -25.61 -12.72 -16.05
N ASP A 85 -26.51 -12.44 -17.00
CA ASP A 85 -26.35 -11.33 -17.94
C ASP A 85 -26.20 -10.03 -17.18
N PHE A 86 -25.26 -9.18 -17.60
CA PHE A 86 -24.94 -7.95 -16.89
C PHE A 86 -25.13 -6.73 -17.78
N VAL A 87 -25.43 -5.61 -17.13
CA VAL A 87 -25.76 -4.35 -17.81
C VAL A 87 -24.51 -3.76 -18.45
N LEU A 88 -24.61 -3.44 -19.74
CA LEU A 88 -23.69 -2.60 -20.49
C LEU A 88 -24.18 -1.15 -20.51
N TRP A 89 -25.49 -0.96 -20.67
CA TRP A 89 -26.15 0.35 -20.66
C TRP A 89 -27.47 0.27 -19.89
N LYS A 90 -27.77 1.25 -19.03
CA LYS A 90 -29.04 1.32 -18.30
C LYS A 90 -29.76 2.66 -18.54
N PRO A 91 -31.10 2.65 -18.65
CA PRO A 91 -31.90 3.87 -18.71
C PRO A 91 -31.60 4.81 -17.54
N SER A 92 -31.63 6.11 -17.82
CA SER A 92 -31.51 7.16 -16.81
C SER A 92 -32.75 8.04 -16.84
N THR A 93 -33.08 8.59 -15.68
CA THR A 93 -34.14 9.57 -15.52
C THR A 93 -33.53 10.98 -15.56
N GLY A 94 -34.31 12.01 -15.87
CA GLY A 94 -33.77 13.39 -16.00
C GLY A 94 -33.18 13.99 -14.72
N ASP A 95 -33.43 13.36 -13.56
CA ASP A 95 -32.84 13.69 -12.26
C ASP A 95 -31.55 12.91 -11.95
N GLN A 96 -31.15 11.96 -12.81
CA GLN A 96 -29.91 11.20 -12.73
C GLN A 96 -28.99 11.56 -13.90
N PRO A 97 -27.65 11.50 -13.74
CA PRO A 97 -26.73 11.68 -14.85
C PRO A 97 -27.03 10.70 -16.00
N GLY A 98 -26.97 11.18 -17.24
CA GLY A 98 -27.18 10.36 -18.43
C GLY A 98 -26.74 11.04 -19.70
N TRP A 99 -26.64 10.25 -20.76
CA TRP A 99 -26.20 10.64 -22.10
C TRP A 99 -27.15 10.03 -23.13
N GLU A 100 -27.25 10.70 -24.28
CA GLU A 100 -27.95 10.15 -25.45
C GLU A 100 -27.18 8.96 -26.02
N SER A 101 -27.92 7.93 -26.46
CA SER A 101 -27.37 6.73 -27.07
C SER A 101 -28.38 6.14 -28.08
N PRO A 102 -27.97 5.19 -28.92
CA PRO A 102 -28.87 4.46 -29.82
C PRO A 102 -30.04 3.76 -29.10
N TRP A 103 -29.87 3.46 -27.80
CA TRP A 103 -30.86 2.77 -26.96
C TRP A 103 -31.63 3.72 -26.04
N GLY A 104 -31.55 5.03 -26.31
CA GLY A 104 -32.18 6.09 -25.53
C GLY A 104 -31.31 6.68 -24.42
N PHE A 105 -31.88 7.63 -23.67
CA PHE A 105 -31.18 8.35 -22.62
C PHE A 105 -30.82 7.43 -21.45
N GLY A 106 -29.51 7.30 -21.16
CA GLY A 106 -29.03 6.32 -20.19
C GLY A 106 -27.62 6.59 -19.70
N ARG A 107 -27.04 5.59 -19.03
CA ARG A 107 -25.66 5.65 -18.52
C ARG A 107 -25.01 4.28 -18.60
N PRO A 108 -23.67 4.22 -18.69
CA PRO A 108 -22.96 2.95 -18.77
C PRO A 108 -23.18 2.09 -17.53
N GLY A 109 -23.03 0.78 -17.71
CA GLY A 109 -22.81 -0.17 -16.64
C GLY A 109 -21.37 -0.08 -16.14
N TRP A 110 -21.14 -0.42 -14.86
CA TRP A 110 -19.82 -0.27 -14.23
C TRP A 110 -18.68 -0.97 -15.00
N HIS A 111 -18.93 -2.15 -15.57
CA HIS A 111 -17.90 -2.96 -16.24
C HIS A 111 -17.44 -2.37 -17.59
N ILE A 112 -18.37 -1.81 -18.39
CA ILE A 112 -18.04 -1.35 -19.75
C ILE A 112 -17.09 -0.16 -19.73
N GLU A 113 -17.09 0.60 -18.63
CA GLU A 113 -16.22 1.75 -18.45
C GLU A 113 -14.75 1.32 -18.53
N CYS A 114 -14.34 0.31 -17.76
CA CYS A 114 -12.97 -0.18 -17.72
C CYS A 114 -12.53 -0.78 -19.06
N SER A 115 -13.36 -1.62 -19.68
CA SER A 115 -13.07 -2.26 -20.96
C SER A 115 -12.82 -1.24 -22.08
N ALA A 116 -13.72 -0.27 -22.24
CA ALA A 116 -13.60 0.75 -23.28
C ALA A 116 -12.40 1.68 -23.04
N MET A 117 -12.20 2.14 -21.80
CA MET A 117 -11.06 3.02 -21.48
C MET A 117 -9.71 2.30 -21.61
N ALA A 118 -9.64 1.03 -21.22
CA ALA A 118 -8.42 0.23 -21.35
C ALA A 118 -8.07 0.00 -22.82
N TYR A 119 -9.06 -0.33 -23.66
CA TYR A 119 -8.85 -0.50 -25.10
C TYR A 119 -8.31 0.77 -25.76
N GLU A 120 -8.91 1.93 -25.47
CA GLU A 120 -8.48 3.20 -26.06
C GLU A 120 -7.05 3.62 -25.70
N LEU A 121 -6.60 3.28 -24.50
CA LEU A 121 -5.28 3.70 -24.00
C LEU A 121 -4.19 2.66 -24.26
N LEU A 122 -4.54 1.36 -24.19
CA LEU A 122 -3.58 0.27 -24.15
C LEU A 122 -3.75 -0.73 -25.31
N GLY A 123 -4.81 -0.59 -26.11
CA GLY A 123 -5.13 -1.47 -27.24
C GLY A 123 -5.87 -2.75 -26.84
N GLU A 124 -6.05 -3.64 -27.81
CA GLU A 124 -6.77 -4.92 -27.63
C GLU A 124 -6.05 -5.92 -26.70
N SER A 125 -4.76 -5.69 -26.42
CA SER A 125 -3.94 -6.55 -25.55
C SER A 125 -2.83 -5.75 -24.89
N PHE A 126 -2.71 -5.88 -23.57
CA PHE A 126 -1.68 -5.26 -22.75
C PHE A 126 -1.16 -6.20 -21.65
N ASP A 127 -0.12 -5.78 -20.92
CA ASP A 127 0.65 -6.72 -20.10
C ASP A 127 -0.01 -7.06 -18.76
N ILE A 128 -0.32 -6.07 -17.91
CA ILE A 128 -0.75 -6.30 -16.53
C ILE A 128 -2.06 -5.54 -16.24
N HIS A 129 -3.05 -6.24 -15.69
CA HIS A 129 -4.26 -5.65 -15.12
C HIS A 129 -4.36 -5.99 -13.62
N GLY A 130 -4.63 -4.98 -12.78
CA GLY A 130 -4.63 -5.13 -11.32
C GLY A 130 -5.91 -4.63 -10.65
N GLY A 131 -6.17 -5.12 -9.43
CA GLY A 131 -7.31 -4.66 -8.62
C GLY A 131 -7.41 -5.39 -7.29
N GLY A 132 -8.43 -5.07 -6.48
CA GLY A 132 -8.74 -5.84 -5.27
C GLY A 132 -9.25 -7.25 -5.60
N ASN A 133 -9.05 -8.21 -4.71
CA ASN A 133 -9.56 -9.59 -4.86
C ASN A 133 -11.09 -9.64 -5.07
N ASP A 134 -11.82 -8.67 -4.53
CA ASP A 134 -13.26 -8.50 -4.73
C ASP A 134 -13.63 -8.09 -6.16
N LEU A 135 -12.71 -7.51 -6.94
CA LEU A 135 -12.91 -7.16 -8.34
C LEU A 135 -12.72 -8.35 -9.28
N MET A 136 -12.03 -9.41 -8.86
CA MET A 136 -11.85 -10.61 -9.68
C MET A 136 -13.20 -11.14 -10.20
N PHE A 137 -14.24 -11.14 -9.36
CA PHE A 137 -15.59 -11.45 -9.77
C PHE A 137 -16.63 -10.56 -9.09
N PRO A 138 -17.59 -9.97 -9.84
CA PRO A 138 -17.79 -10.15 -11.28
C PRO A 138 -16.99 -9.19 -12.16
N HIS A 139 -16.29 -8.20 -11.59
CA HIS A 139 -15.84 -7.04 -12.35
C HIS A 139 -14.85 -7.38 -13.48
N HIS A 140 -13.69 -7.93 -13.15
CA HIS A 140 -12.66 -8.28 -14.12
C HIS A 140 -13.08 -9.42 -15.06
N GLU A 141 -13.90 -10.36 -14.57
CA GLU A 141 -14.48 -11.41 -15.41
C GLU A 141 -15.36 -10.81 -16.52
N ASN A 142 -16.16 -9.78 -16.18
CA ASN A 142 -16.99 -9.06 -17.13
C ASN A 142 -16.16 -8.20 -18.10
N GLU A 143 -15.05 -7.62 -17.64
CA GLU A 143 -14.14 -6.86 -18.51
C GLU A 143 -13.49 -7.73 -19.57
N ILE A 144 -13.00 -8.91 -19.19
CA ILE A 144 -12.48 -9.92 -20.12
C ILE A 144 -13.57 -10.27 -21.14
N ALA A 145 -14.78 -10.57 -20.67
CA ALA A 145 -15.87 -10.99 -21.54
C ALA A 145 -16.24 -9.91 -22.55
N GLN A 146 -16.38 -8.65 -22.12
CA GLN A 146 -16.64 -7.52 -23.00
C GLN A 146 -15.50 -7.32 -24.02
N SER A 147 -14.26 -7.25 -23.54
CA SER A 147 -13.13 -6.89 -24.37
C SER A 147 -12.78 -7.96 -25.40
N CYS A 148 -12.74 -9.24 -25.00
CA CYS A 148 -12.43 -10.34 -25.91
C CYS A 148 -13.57 -10.62 -26.91
N CYS A 149 -14.81 -10.28 -26.57
CA CYS A 149 -15.94 -10.38 -27.51
C CYS A 149 -16.02 -9.19 -28.48
N ALA A 150 -15.68 -7.98 -28.04
CA ALA A 150 -15.58 -6.81 -28.91
C ALA A 150 -14.36 -6.88 -29.83
N HIS A 151 -13.25 -7.46 -29.35
CA HIS A 151 -11.98 -7.57 -30.07
C HIS A 151 -11.47 -9.02 -30.07
N PRO A 152 -11.99 -9.89 -30.96
CA PRO A 152 -11.69 -11.34 -30.96
C PRO A 152 -10.23 -11.72 -31.21
N HIS A 153 -9.38 -10.77 -31.63
CA HIS A 153 -7.96 -10.97 -31.85
C HIS A 153 -7.09 -10.60 -30.64
N GLY A 154 -7.68 -9.95 -29.63
CA GLY A 154 -7.01 -9.56 -28.40
C GLY A 154 -7.33 -10.46 -27.20
N ASP A 155 -6.42 -10.46 -26.23
CA ASP A 155 -6.52 -11.21 -24.97
C ASP A 155 -6.83 -10.30 -23.76
N PHE A 156 -7.03 -8.99 -23.97
CA PHE A 156 -7.13 -7.95 -22.93
C PHE A 156 -5.86 -7.82 -22.09
N ALA A 157 -5.65 -8.68 -21.08
CA ALA A 157 -4.49 -8.61 -20.17
C ALA A 157 -3.78 -9.97 -20.04
N ARG A 158 -2.44 -9.96 -20.14
CA ARG A 158 -1.61 -11.17 -20.04
C ARG A 158 -1.42 -11.66 -18.61
N TYR A 159 -1.33 -10.73 -17.66
CA TYR A 159 -1.15 -10.99 -16.24
C TYR A 159 -2.21 -10.28 -15.41
N TRP A 160 -2.73 -10.99 -14.41
CA TRP A 160 -3.73 -10.48 -13.48
C TRP A 160 -3.16 -10.43 -12.07
N MET A 161 -3.23 -9.26 -11.43
CA MET A 161 -2.68 -9.04 -10.09
C MET A 161 -3.76 -8.58 -9.12
N HIS A 162 -4.13 -9.45 -8.18
CA HIS A 162 -5.16 -9.13 -7.18
C HIS A 162 -4.58 -9.03 -5.77
N ASN A 163 -4.79 -7.90 -5.10
CA ASN A 163 -4.44 -7.76 -3.68
C ASN A 163 -5.54 -8.28 -2.77
N GLU A 164 -5.14 -8.85 -1.63
CA GLU A 164 -6.07 -9.34 -0.62
C GLU A 164 -6.72 -8.21 0.19
N MET A 165 -7.77 -8.58 0.93
CA MET A 165 -8.59 -7.66 1.71
C MET A 165 -7.85 -7.11 2.94
N LEU A 166 -8.19 -5.87 3.31
CA LEU A 166 -7.74 -5.24 4.55
C LEU A 166 -8.68 -5.62 5.73
N GLN A 167 -8.08 -5.85 6.89
CA GLN A 167 -8.73 -6.01 8.18
C GLN A 167 -8.34 -4.85 9.10
N VAL A 168 -9.15 -4.61 10.12
CA VAL A 168 -8.90 -3.64 11.18
C VAL A 168 -9.15 -4.33 12.51
N GLU A 169 -8.11 -4.41 13.34
CA GLU A 169 -8.14 -5.09 14.64
C GLU A 169 -8.70 -6.53 14.52
N GLY A 170 -8.21 -7.28 13.54
CA GLY A 170 -8.59 -8.67 13.26
C GLY A 170 -10.02 -8.86 12.72
N ARG A 171 -10.72 -7.78 12.35
CA ARG A 171 -12.08 -7.83 11.79
C ARG A 171 -12.12 -7.26 10.39
N LYS A 172 -13.06 -7.76 9.58
CA LYS A 172 -13.37 -7.15 8.28
C LYS A 172 -13.72 -5.67 8.48
N MET A 173 -13.14 -4.81 7.65
CA MET A 173 -13.49 -3.40 7.64
C MET A 173 -14.91 -3.21 7.10
N SER A 174 -15.79 -2.55 7.85
CA SER A 174 -17.12 -2.15 7.35
C SER A 174 -17.65 -0.91 8.07
N LYS A 175 -18.41 -0.09 7.34
CA LYS A 175 -19.10 1.07 7.93
C LYS A 175 -20.05 0.66 9.05
N SER A 176 -20.70 -0.50 8.93
CA SER A 176 -21.65 -1.03 9.92
C SER A 176 -21.01 -1.44 11.24
N LEU A 177 -19.74 -1.85 11.23
CA LEU A 177 -18.99 -2.22 12.43
C LEU A 177 -18.30 -1.02 13.08
N GLY A 178 -18.37 0.17 12.47
CA GLY A 178 -17.72 1.39 12.95
C GLY A 178 -16.18 1.35 12.92
N ASN A 179 -15.59 0.33 12.26
CA ASN A 179 -14.13 0.13 12.15
C ASN A 179 -13.60 0.50 10.76
N PHE A 180 -14.36 1.29 9.99
CA PHE A 180 -13.95 1.79 8.68
C PHE A 180 -13.17 3.09 8.85
N PHE A 181 -11.94 3.11 8.36
CA PHE A 181 -11.10 4.29 8.29
C PHE A 181 -10.68 4.53 6.85
N THR A 182 -10.82 5.76 6.38
CA THR A 182 -10.17 6.22 5.16
C THR A 182 -8.71 6.58 5.43
N VAL A 183 -7.91 6.72 4.38
CA VAL A 183 -6.55 7.28 4.49
C VAL A 183 -6.62 8.67 5.13
N ARG A 184 -7.58 9.50 4.72
CA ARG A 184 -7.81 10.82 5.29
C ARG A 184 -8.08 10.78 6.79
N ASP A 185 -8.92 9.84 7.26
CA ASP A 185 -9.21 9.69 8.69
C ASP A 185 -7.95 9.38 9.51
N LEU A 186 -7.03 8.56 8.98
CA LEU A 186 -5.76 8.23 9.64
C LEU A 186 -4.81 9.43 9.65
N LEU A 187 -4.71 10.14 8.53
CA LEU A 187 -3.90 11.36 8.42
C LEU A 187 -4.39 12.44 9.39
N ASP A 188 -5.70 12.66 9.48
CA ASP A 188 -6.32 13.64 10.37
C ASP A 188 -6.15 13.28 11.86
N GLN A 189 -5.98 11.97 12.17
CA GLN A 189 -5.59 11.47 13.49
C GLN A 189 -4.08 11.65 13.80
N GLY A 190 -3.30 12.19 12.86
CA GLY A 190 -1.87 12.41 13.02
C GLY A 190 -1.01 11.18 12.76
N VAL A 191 -1.54 10.15 12.06
CA VAL A 191 -0.73 9.04 11.56
C VAL A 191 -0.04 9.49 10.27
N PRO A 192 1.29 9.56 10.22
CA PRO A 192 1.99 9.94 9.00
C PRO A 192 1.74 8.97 7.85
N GLY A 193 1.67 9.48 6.62
CA GLY A 193 1.46 8.63 5.44
C GLY A 193 2.58 7.60 5.23
N GLU A 194 3.81 7.94 5.62
CA GLU A 194 4.95 7.00 5.63
C GLU A 194 4.71 5.79 6.56
N VAL A 195 4.11 6.04 7.73
CA VAL A 195 3.74 4.99 8.69
C VAL A 195 2.66 4.10 8.10
N ILE A 196 1.66 4.69 7.46
CA ILE A 196 0.59 3.93 6.78
C ILE A 196 1.19 3.03 5.69
N ARG A 197 2.05 3.60 4.84
CA ARG A 197 2.79 2.87 3.80
C ARG A 197 3.60 1.71 4.37
N PHE A 198 4.35 1.95 5.45
CA PHE A 198 5.16 0.92 6.10
C PHE A 198 4.30 -0.27 6.52
N VAL A 199 3.16 -0.03 7.17
CA VAL A 199 2.26 -1.10 7.61
C VAL A 199 1.74 -1.92 6.43
N PHE A 200 1.36 -1.27 5.32
CA PHE A 200 0.90 -1.97 4.12
C PHE A 200 2.01 -2.81 3.48
N LEU A 201 3.22 -2.26 3.34
CA LEU A 201 4.35 -2.99 2.75
C LEU A 201 4.88 -4.12 3.64
N SER A 202 4.56 -4.11 4.94
CA SER A 202 4.93 -5.14 5.91
C SER A 202 4.17 -6.47 5.73
N THR A 203 3.19 -6.54 4.82
CA THR A 203 2.47 -7.77 4.48
C THR A 203 2.52 -7.98 2.97
N HIS A 204 2.74 -9.21 2.51
CA HIS A 204 2.69 -9.52 1.07
C HIS A 204 1.30 -9.18 0.50
N TYR A 205 1.24 -8.52 -0.67
CA TYR A 205 -0.02 -7.96 -1.21
C TYR A 205 -1.15 -9.00 -1.39
N ARG A 206 -0.79 -10.26 -1.63
CA ARG A 206 -1.69 -11.44 -1.74
C ARG A 206 -2.09 -12.07 -0.40
N LYS A 207 -1.80 -11.43 0.73
CA LYS A 207 -2.19 -11.89 2.07
C LYS A 207 -3.09 -10.85 2.73
N PRO A 208 -4.10 -11.27 3.52
CA PRO A 208 -4.90 -10.33 4.29
C PRO A 208 -3.99 -9.49 5.19
N MET A 209 -4.06 -8.18 5.03
CA MET A 209 -3.32 -7.21 5.84
C MET A 209 -4.24 -6.76 6.97
N ASP A 210 -3.77 -6.86 8.22
CA ASP A 210 -4.51 -6.37 9.39
C ASP A 210 -3.90 -5.06 9.88
N TRP A 211 -4.68 -3.98 9.82
CA TRP A 211 -4.32 -2.68 10.38
C TRP A 211 -4.62 -2.67 11.88
N THR A 212 -3.59 -2.47 12.69
CA THR A 212 -3.74 -2.33 14.14
C THR A 212 -2.99 -1.11 14.64
N VAL A 213 -3.46 -0.54 15.76
CA VAL A 213 -2.75 0.57 16.43
C VAL A 213 -1.32 0.16 16.79
N GLU A 214 -1.12 -1.08 17.21
CA GLU A 214 0.20 -1.58 17.58
C GLU A 214 1.16 -1.66 16.38
N LYS A 215 0.68 -2.11 15.20
CA LYS A 215 1.52 -2.10 13.98
C LYS A 215 1.87 -0.68 13.55
N ALA A 216 0.92 0.25 13.62
CA ALA A 216 1.18 1.65 13.30
C ALA A 216 2.22 2.26 14.26
N ARG A 217 2.14 1.93 15.56
CA ARG A 217 3.14 2.35 16.56
C ARG A 217 4.53 1.77 16.26
N GLN A 218 4.64 0.46 16.02
CA GLN A 218 5.90 -0.20 15.69
C GLN A 218 6.53 0.34 14.40
N ALA A 219 5.72 0.57 13.38
CA ALA A 219 6.14 1.19 12.13
C ALA A 219 6.68 2.61 12.36
N ARG A 220 5.98 3.42 13.16
CA ARG A 220 6.44 4.76 13.54
C ARG A 220 7.76 4.73 14.31
N ASP A 221 7.90 3.83 15.28
CA ASP A 221 9.12 3.70 16.09
C ASP A 221 10.31 3.30 15.20
N THR A 222 10.09 2.37 14.27
CA THR A 222 11.11 1.93 13.30
C THR A 222 11.51 3.07 12.36
N LEU A 223 10.54 3.75 11.74
CA LEU A 223 10.80 4.89 10.85
C LEU A 223 11.50 6.03 11.58
N THR A 224 11.18 6.28 12.85
CA THR A 224 11.85 7.28 13.67
C THR A 224 13.36 6.99 13.76
N LYS A 225 13.74 5.74 14.00
CA LYS A 225 15.15 5.30 14.03
C LYS A 225 15.83 5.49 12.67
N TRP A 226 15.14 5.11 11.59
CA TRP A 226 15.64 5.26 10.22
C TRP A 226 15.88 6.73 9.87
N HIS A 227 14.95 7.60 10.25
CA HIS A 227 15.08 9.03 10.08
C HIS A 227 16.26 9.60 10.85
N TYR A 228 16.43 9.21 12.13
CA TYR A 228 17.59 9.65 12.91
C TYR A 228 18.92 9.31 12.25
N MET A 229 19.04 8.10 11.67
CA MET A 229 20.25 7.69 10.95
C MET A 229 20.49 8.51 9.68
N ALA A 230 19.43 9.02 9.05
CA ALA A 230 19.52 9.88 7.86
C ALA A 230 19.75 11.36 8.18
N ILE A 231 19.69 11.79 9.46
CA ILE A 231 19.91 13.18 9.84
C ILE A 231 21.32 13.62 9.46
N GLY A 232 21.42 14.78 8.82
CA GLY A 232 22.69 15.37 8.39
C GLY A 232 23.13 14.95 6.98
N LEU A 233 22.47 13.96 6.39
CA LEU A 233 22.62 13.66 4.96
C LEU A 233 21.81 14.67 4.15
N THR A 234 22.43 15.28 3.13
CA THR A 234 21.78 16.30 2.31
C THR A 234 22.02 16.06 0.83
N GLY A 235 21.04 16.42 -0.01
CA GLY A 235 21.20 16.43 -1.47
C GLY A 235 21.77 15.13 -2.04
N ASP A 236 22.99 15.23 -2.57
CA ASP A 236 23.72 14.13 -3.22
C ASP A 236 23.95 12.92 -2.29
N ASP A 237 24.07 13.12 -0.96
CA ASP A 237 24.30 12.03 0.00
C ASP A 237 23.12 11.04 0.07
N LEU A 238 21.89 11.49 -0.19
CA LEU A 238 20.69 10.65 -0.21
C LEU A 238 20.55 9.83 -1.51
N THR A 239 21.33 10.18 -2.54
CA THR A 239 21.22 9.57 -3.88
C THR A 239 22.51 8.88 -4.34
N ARG A 240 23.59 8.98 -3.56
CA ARG A 240 24.89 8.42 -3.88
C ARG A 240 25.04 6.93 -3.55
N GLY A 241 24.25 6.43 -2.61
CA GLY A 241 24.28 5.02 -2.22
C GLY A 241 23.75 4.08 -3.30
N GLU A 242 24.11 2.81 -3.19
CA GLU A 242 23.63 1.76 -4.08
C GLU A 242 22.40 1.04 -3.49
N VAL A 243 21.40 0.80 -4.33
CA VAL A 243 20.25 -0.04 -3.95
C VAL A 243 20.71 -1.49 -3.93
N LEU A 244 20.55 -2.15 -2.79
CA LEU A 244 21.04 -3.52 -2.61
C LEU A 244 20.23 -4.54 -3.44
N ASP A 245 20.96 -5.41 -4.16
CA ASP A 245 20.41 -6.48 -4.99
C ASP A 245 19.45 -7.40 -4.23
N ASP A 246 19.69 -7.63 -2.94
CA ASP A 246 18.83 -8.48 -2.11
C ASP A 246 17.40 -7.92 -2.00
N VAL A 247 17.23 -6.59 -2.01
CA VAL A 247 15.90 -5.96 -2.04
C VAL A 247 15.25 -6.16 -3.40
N ILE A 248 16.02 -6.02 -4.48
CA ILE A 248 15.52 -6.26 -5.84
C ILE A 248 15.12 -7.72 -6.02
N ALA A 249 15.91 -8.67 -5.52
CA ALA A 249 15.62 -10.10 -5.56
C ALA A 249 14.36 -10.45 -4.78
N ALA A 250 14.14 -9.82 -3.61
CA ALA A 250 12.90 -9.99 -2.86
C ALA A 250 11.69 -9.49 -3.67
N LEU A 251 11.77 -8.30 -4.28
CA LEU A 251 10.68 -7.75 -5.09
C LEU A 251 10.45 -8.50 -6.39
N ALA A 252 11.50 -9.02 -7.03
CA ALA A 252 11.40 -9.82 -8.25
C ALA A 252 10.64 -11.14 -8.00
N ASN A 253 10.60 -11.61 -6.76
CA ASN A 253 9.77 -12.73 -6.34
C ASN A 253 8.36 -12.25 -5.96
N ASP A 254 7.51 -12.00 -6.97
CA ASP A 254 6.08 -11.66 -6.81
C ASP A 254 5.82 -10.41 -5.95
N LEU A 255 6.63 -9.36 -6.10
CA LEU A 255 6.55 -8.13 -5.31
C LEU A 255 6.51 -8.41 -3.80
N ASN A 256 7.39 -9.30 -3.31
CA ASN A 256 7.44 -9.66 -1.89
C ASN A 256 8.00 -8.50 -1.04
N THR A 257 7.15 -7.51 -0.80
CA THR A 257 7.47 -6.31 -0.02
C THR A 257 7.79 -6.66 1.44
N HIS A 258 7.14 -7.67 2.02
CA HIS A 258 7.48 -8.15 3.36
C HIS A 258 8.95 -8.65 3.43
N GLY A 259 9.37 -9.42 2.42
CA GLY A 259 10.76 -9.84 2.26
C GLY A 259 11.70 -8.65 2.07
N ALA A 260 11.34 -7.70 1.22
CA ALA A 260 12.11 -6.47 1.01
C ALA A 260 12.25 -5.63 2.30
N MET A 261 11.18 -5.51 3.10
CA MET A 261 11.22 -4.83 4.41
C MET A 261 12.11 -5.57 5.41
N THR A 262 12.16 -6.90 5.35
CA THR A 262 13.06 -7.72 6.18
C THR A 262 14.52 -7.45 5.80
N VAL A 263 14.82 -7.41 4.50
CA VAL A 263 16.14 -7.04 3.99
C VAL A 263 16.48 -5.61 4.41
N LEU A 264 15.58 -4.64 4.24
CA LEU A 264 15.83 -3.24 4.62
C LEU A 264 16.15 -3.09 6.12
N ASN A 265 15.44 -3.80 7.01
CA ASN A 265 15.77 -3.82 8.44
C ASN A 265 17.16 -4.40 8.72
N ARG A 266 17.56 -5.47 8.02
CA ARG A 266 18.93 -5.99 8.11
C ARG A 266 19.94 -4.96 7.64
N VAL A 267 19.68 -4.30 6.50
CA VAL A 267 20.56 -3.27 5.92
C VAL A 267 20.72 -2.09 6.88
N TYR A 268 19.63 -1.64 7.52
CA TYR A 268 19.68 -0.66 8.61
C TYR A 268 20.61 -1.11 9.73
N ASN A 269 20.48 -2.36 10.21
CA ASN A 269 21.34 -2.88 11.28
C ASN A 269 22.80 -3.03 10.84
N GLU A 270 23.10 -3.42 9.60
CA GLU A 270 24.49 -3.48 9.11
C GLU A 270 25.08 -2.07 8.98
N ALA A 271 24.30 -1.10 8.47
CA ALA A 271 24.72 0.29 8.39
C ALA A 271 24.96 0.90 9.76
N LEU A 272 24.14 0.50 10.73
CA LEU A 272 24.32 0.88 12.10
C LEU A 272 25.67 0.41 12.69
N LEU A 273 26.08 -0.80 12.35
CA LEU A 273 27.31 -1.38 12.88
C LEU A 273 28.55 -0.97 12.07
N ASP A 274 28.45 0.05 11.20
CA ASP A 274 29.46 0.46 10.20
C ASP A 274 29.93 -0.69 9.28
N ARG A 275 29.12 -1.74 9.13
CA ARG A 275 29.40 -2.87 8.24
C ARG A 275 28.93 -2.60 6.81
N LEU A 276 28.12 -1.56 6.63
CA LEU A 276 27.56 -1.12 5.36
C LEU A 276 27.47 0.41 5.34
N PRO A 277 27.69 1.09 4.20
CA PRO A 277 27.56 2.54 4.13
C PRO A 277 26.14 3.02 4.43
N VAL A 278 25.97 4.00 5.32
CA VAL A 278 24.66 4.60 5.61
C VAL A 278 23.94 5.09 4.33
N ALA A 279 24.70 5.57 3.35
CA ALA A 279 24.17 5.97 2.05
C ALA A 279 23.43 4.84 1.32
N ASP A 280 23.91 3.60 1.40
CA ASP A 280 23.29 2.43 0.75
C ASP A 280 21.97 2.04 1.45
N PHE A 281 21.94 2.13 2.79
CA PHE A 281 20.69 2.01 3.55
C PHE A 281 19.66 3.05 3.08
N VAL A 282 20.06 4.31 3.00
CA VAL A 282 19.17 5.41 2.62
C VAL A 282 18.71 5.29 1.17
N ALA A 283 19.60 4.92 0.24
CA ALA A 283 19.24 4.67 -1.15
C ALA A 283 18.23 3.52 -1.26
N THR A 284 18.45 2.44 -0.51
CA THR A 284 17.54 1.28 -0.47
C THR A 284 16.18 1.63 0.17
N ALA A 285 16.17 2.45 1.23
CA ALA A 285 14.94 2.94 1.84
C ALA A 285 14.15 3.86 0.87
N ASN A 286 14.85 4.79 0.21
CA ASN A 286 14.28 5.68 -0.82
C ASN A 286 13.68 4.90 -1.98
N PHE A 287 14.35 3.84 -2.44
CA PHE A 287 13.84 2.97 -3.49
C PHE A 287 12.49 2.33 -3.13
N LEU A 288 12.25 2.01 -1.85
CA LEU A 288 10.98 1.50 -1.35
C LEU A 288 9.95 2.61 -1.03
N GLY A 289 10.35 3.88 -1.17
CA GLY A 289 9.50 5.06 -0.91
C GLY A 289 9.50 5.54 0.53
N PHE A 290 10.56 5.24 1.30
CA PHE A 290 10.81 5.77 2.64
C PHE A 290 11.96 6.76 2.62
N LEU A 291 12.03 7.66 3.61
CA LEU A 291 13.09 8.67 3.71
C LEU A 291 13.14 9.62 2.49
N THR A 292 12.01 9.74 1.76
CA THR A 292 11.89 10.66 0.61
C THR A 292 11.40 12.02 1.11
N PRO A 293 11.85 13.16 0.52
CA PRO A 293 11.47 14.49 1.00
C PRO A 293 9.96 14.67 1.19
N ASN A 294 9.15 14.24 0.22
CA ASN A 294 7.69 14.45 0.24
C ASN A 294 6.94 13.60 1.27
N VAL A 295 7.51 12.46 1.69
CA VAL A 295 6.84 11.49 2.58
C VAL A 295 7.33 11.61 4.01
N SER A 296 8.49 12.24 4.22
CA SER A 296 9.22 12.29 5.49
C SER A 296 9.12 13.62 6.24
N ASP A 297 8.37 14.60 5.72
CA ASP A 297 8.16 15.91 6.34
C ASP A 297 7.53 15.85 7.75
N TRP A 298 6.87 14.73 8.09
CA TRP A 298 6.33 14.51 9.43
C TRP A 298 7.42 14.35 10.49
N PHE A 299 8.61 13.91 10.07
CA PHE A 299 9.77 13.76 10.93
C PHE A 299 10.59 15.05 10.91
N ILE A 300 10.29 15.93 11.86
CA ILE A 300 11.10 17.12 12.10
C ILE A 300 12.26 16.72 13.02
N ALA A 301 13.49 16.83 12.52
CA ALA A 301 14.70 16.62 13.32
C ALA A 301 14.72 17.53 14.57
N PRO A 302 15.28 17.04 15.68
CA PRO A 302 14.63 16.09 16.56
C PRO A 302 13.53 16.78 17.40
N VAL A 303 12.32 16.21 17.39
CA VAL A 303 11.50 16.29 18.61
C VAL A 303 12.32 15.60 19.68
N LYS A 304 12.86 16.36 20.63
CA LYS A 304 13.41 15.81 21.88
C LYS A 304 12.38 14.80 22.39
N SER A 305 12.65 13.50 22.28
CA SER A 305 11.83 12.47 22.92
C SER A 305 11.70 12.75 24.43
N GLY A 306 12.61 13.60 24.93
CA GLY A 306 12.78 13.94 26.33
C GLY A 306 13.46 12.80 27.08
N ILE A 307 13.83 11.73 26.36
CA ILE A 307 14.69 10.66 26.84
C ILE A 307 16.12 11.15 26.69
N VAL A 308 16.55 11.49 25.47
CA VAL A 308 17.92 11.92 25.19
C VAL A 308 18.08 13.45 25.19
N SER A 309 19.10 13.93 25.89
CA SER A 309 19.59 15.32 25.83
C SER A 309 21.06 15.35 25.41
N GLY A 310 21.46 16.34 24.61
CA GLY A 310 22.81 16.47 24.03
C GLY A 310 22.90 17.62 23.00
N LEU A 311 24.08 17.87 22.41
CA LEU A 311 24.31 18.93 21.42
C LEU A 311 23.69 18.65 20.04
N SER A 312 23.44 19.71 19.24
CA SER A 312 22.83 19.62 17.90
C SER A 312 23.65 18.85 16.86
N GLU A 313 24.98 18.77 17.02
CA GLU A 313 25.85 18.05 16.08
C GLU A 313 25.86 16.53 16.32
N GLN A 314 25.34 16.06 17.46
CA GLN A 314 25.29 14.64 17.84
C GLN A 314 23.92 13.99 17.57
N VAL A 315 23.00 14.74 16.97
CA VAL A 315 21.63 14.29 16.67
C VAL A 315 21.57 12.94 15.90
N PRO A 316 22.48 12.62 14.96
CA PRO A 316 22.50 11.32 14.29
C PRO A 316 22.71 10.11 15.22
N PHE A 317 23.14 10.33 16.46
CA PHE A 317 23.44 9.28 17.44
C PHE A 317 22.48 9.24 18.63
N PHE A 318 21.49 10.14 18.68
CA PHE A 318 20.51 10.19 19.78
C PHE A 318 19.74 8.88 19.91
N TRP A 319 19.48 8.21 18.80
CA TRP A 319 18.73 6.96 18.80
C TRP A 319 19.57 5.80 19.40
N ILE A 320 20.92 5.78 19.29
CA ILE A 320 21.79 4.82 20.01
C ILE A 320 21.60 4.99 21.52
N ALA A 321 21.71 6.25 21.97
CA ALA A 321 21.53 6.61 23.37
C ALA A 321 20.13 6.23 23.88
N GLU A 322 19.11 6.39 23.04
CA GLU A 322 17.73 6.02 23.36
C GLU A 322 17.54 4.50 23.46
N GLU A 323 18.11 3.70 22.56
CA GLU A 323 18.05 2.24 22.61
C GLU A 323 18.74 1.68 23.86
N ILE A 324 19.94 2.17 24.15
CA ILE A 324 20.68 1.81 25.37
C ILE A 324 19.86 2.19 26.60
N ALA A 325 19.27 3.39 26.64
CA ALA A 325 18.42 3.84 27.75
C ALA A 325 17.14 2.99 27.91
N ASN A 326 16.52 2.58 26.80
CA ASN A 326 15.34 1.72 26.80
C ASN A 326 15.67 0.31 27.27
N HIS A 327 16.73 -0.31 26.75
CA HIS A 327 17.19 -1.63 27.19
C HIS A 327 17.58 -1.62 28.67
N TRP A 328 18.29 -0.57 29.11
CA TRP A 328 18.58 -0.36 30.53
C TRP A 328 17.31 -0.31 31.39
N ASN A 329 16.26 0.35 30.92
CA ASN A 329 14.98 0.40 31.62
C ASN A 329 14.26 -0.95 31.63
N ILE A 330 14.35 -1.74 30.56
CA ILE A 330 13.83 -3.12 30.49
C ILE A 330 14.50 -3.97 31.57
N LEU A 331 15.83 -4.00 31.63
CA LEU A 331 16.58 -4.74 32.65
C LEU A 331 16.15 -4.36 34.07
N ARG A 332 15.91 -3.06 34.33
CA ARG A 332 15.40 -2.59 35.62
C ARG A 332 13.99 -3.08 35.92
N ASN A 333 13.10 -3.09 34.93
CA ASN A 333 11.72 -3.58 35.08
C ASN A 333 11.68 -5.09 35.30
N GLU A 334 12.61 -5.83 34.68
CA GLU A 334 12.80 -7.28 34.86
C GLU A 334 13.56 -7.64 36.14
N LYS A 335 14.04 -6.64 36.88
CA LYS A 335 14.83 -6.78 38.12
C LYS A 335 16.22 -7.42 37.90
N GLU A 336 16.75 -7.35 36.69
CA GLU A 336 18.11 -7.73 36.30
C GLU A 336 19.11 -6.63 36.69
N PHE A 337 19.13 -6.24 37.98
CA PHE A 337 19.86 -5.04 38.43
C PHE A 337 21.37 -5.10 38.19
N ALA A 338 21.99 -6.28 38.30
CA ALA A 338 23.42 -6.44 38.03
C ALA A 338 23.78 -6.12 36.57
N ARG A 339 22.95 -6.56 35.61
CA ARG A 339 23.12 -6.25 34.19
C ARG A 339 22.80 -4.79 33.90
N ALA A 340 21.76 -4.24 34.53
CA ALA A 340 21.41 -2.82 34.40
C ALA A 340 22.53 -1.90 34.91
N ASP A 341 23.17 -2.23 36.04
CA ASP A 341 24.28 -1.47 36.61
C ASP A 341 25.54 -1.57 35.74
N ALA A 342 25.82 -2.75 35.18
CA ALA A 342 26.93 -2.93 34.23
C ALA A 342 26.72 -2.12 32.93
N LEU A 343 25.49 -2.14 32.38
CA LEU A 343 25.13 -1.34 31.21
C LEU A 343 25.23 0.16 31.50
N LYS A 344 24.75 0.61 32.67
CA LYS A 344 24.87 2.01 33.08
C LYS A 344 26.32 2.45 33.24
N ALA A 345 27.19 1.61 33.80
CA ALA A 345 28.60 1.92 34.00
C ALA A 345 29.37 2.01 32.67
N SER A 346 29.16 1.06 31.75
CA SER A 346 29.77 1.06 30.41
C SER A 346 29.27 2.24 29.55
N SER A 347 27.97 2.53 29.60
CA SER A 347 27.38 3.71 28.95
C SER A 347 28.02 5.00 29.46
N LEU A 348 28.15 5.15 30.78
CA LEU A 348 28.75 6.34 31.38
C LEU A 348 30.23 6.50 30.99
N ALA A 349 30.99 5.41 30.95
CA ALA A 349 32.38 5.41 30.50
C ALA A 349 32.53 5.83 29.02
N SER A 350 31.46 5.68 28.24
CA SER A 350 31.39 6.04 26.82
C SER A 350 30.74 7.41 26.58
N GLY A 351 30.47 8.19 27.64
CA GLY A 351 29.87 9.53 27.54
C GLY A 351 28.33 9.55 27.50
N LEU A 352 27.66 8.47 27.90
CA LEU A 352 26.21 8.38 27.99
C LEU A 352 25.73 8.17 29.43
N GLU A 353 25.17 9.21 30.04
CA GLU A 353 24.63 9.15 31.40
C GLU A 353 23.16 8.70 31.41
N LEU A 354 22.89 7.54 32.00
CA LEU A 354 21.52 7.00 32.13
C LEU A 354 20.88 7.36 33.49
N THR A 355 19.69 7.96 33.45
CA THR A 355 18.92 8.38 34.62
C THR A 355 17.50 7.82 34.60
N ALA A 356 17.01 7.38 35.76
CA ALA A 356 15.63 6.93 35.91
C ALA A 356 14.73 8.13 36.24
N LEU A 357 13.74 8.41 35.39
CA LEU A 357 12.63 9.29 35.72
C LEU A 357 11.42 8.49 36.19
N GLN A 358 10.44 9.18 36.78
CA GLN A 358 9.28 8.56 37.45
C GLN A 358 8.50 7.56 36.58
N TYR A 359 8.51 7.71 35.25
CA TYR A 359 7.78 6.86 34.30
C TYR A 359 8.56 6.49 33.03
N ARG A 360 9.85 6.82 32.93
CA ARG A 360 10.67 6.58 31.73
C ARG A 360 12.17 6.68 32.03
N PRO A 361 13.05 6.11 31.20
CA PRO A 361 14.47 6.44 31.27
C PRO A 361 14.74 7.84 30.70
N SER A 362 15.91 8.36 31.01
CA SER A 362 16.53 9.52 30.38
C SER A 362 18.01 9.22 30.16
N ALA A 363 18.56 9.76 29.09
CA ALA A 363 19.94 9.64 28.67
C ALA A 363 20.50 11.04 28.42
N ASN A 364 21.67 11.35 28.96
CA ASN A 364 22.40 12.58 28.67
C ASN A 364 23.70 12.22 27.97
N LEU A 365 23.84 12.70 26.73
CA LEU A 365 24.96 12.40 25.85
C LEU A 365 25.97 13.56 25.93
N SER A 366 27.20 13.26 26.33
CA SER A 366 28.26 14.25 26.46
C SER A 366 28.84 14.66 25.10
N GLU A 367 29.42 15.87 25.03
CA GLU A 367 30.02 16.40 23.78
C GLU A 367 31.15 15.50 23.24
N ASP A 368 31.84 14.81 24.14
CA ASP A 368 32.98 13.93 23.92
C ASP A 368 32.61 12.43 23.92
N ALA A 369 31.32 12.10 23.77
CA ALA A 369 30.86 10.71 23.78
C ALA A 369 31.58 9.84 22.73
N ASN A 370 32.00 8.65 23.15
CA ASN A 370 32.67 7.68 22.30
C ASN A 370 31.62 6.80 21.60
N PHE A 371 31.22 7.22 20.40
CA PHE A 371 30.18 6.54 19.64
C PHE A 371 30.57 5.12 19.20
N ASP A 372 31.85 4.85 18.96
CA ASP A 372 32.31 3.50 18.62
C ASP A 372 32.07 2.54 19.79
N GLU A 373 32.30 3.01 21.02
CA GLU A 373 32.06 2.20 22.21
C GLU A 373 30.57 2.05 22.52
N LEU A 374 29.76 3.09 22.32
CA LEU A 374 28.31 3.00 22.43
C LEU A 374 27.71 2.03 21.39
N ARG A 375 28.28 1.96 20.18
CA ARG A 375 27.87 0.97 19.17
C ARG A 375 28.21 -0.45 19.60
N LYS A 376 29.40 -0.70 20.14
CA LYS A 376 29.76 -2.02 20.70
C LYS A 376 28.85 -2.42 21.83
N ILE A 377 28.53 -1.49 22.73
CA ILE A 377 27.54 -1.75 23.79
C ILE A 377 26.24 -2.22 23.17
N LEU A 378 25.73 -1.51 22.14
CA LEU A 378 24.50 -1.89 21.46
C LEU A 378 24.59 -3.25 20.74
N GLU A 379 25.75 -3.65 20.20
CA GLU A 379 25.98 -4.99 19.62
C GLU A 379 25.87 -6.12 20.65
N GLU A 380 26.18 -5.85 21.91
CA GLU A 380 26.16 -6.83 23.01
C GLU A 380 24.78 -6.98 23.69
N LEU A 381 23.84 -6.06 23.44
CA LEU A 381 22.47 -6.04 23.98
C LEU A 381 21.53 -6.95 23.17
#